data_AF-A0A3M6CD39-F1
#
_entry.id   AF-A0A3M6CD39-F1
#
_cell.length_a   1.000
_cell.length_b   1.000
_cell.length_c   1.000
_cell.angle_alpha   90.00
_cell.angle_beta   90.00
_cell.angle_gamma   90.00
#
_symmetry.space_group_name_H-M   'P 1'
#
loop_
_entity.id
_entity.type
_entity.pdbx_description
1 polymer ?
#
loop_
_entity_poly.entity_id
_entity_poly.type
_entity_poly.pdbx_seq_one_letter_code
_entity_poly.pdbx_strand_id
1 'polypeptide(L)'
;MRSIPACASGRLFGRFKPAGLWHTVGPDHHGKPSTMSLFKRILSRRSAAQLPPQVIAYRSIRFTFDDRVPRYWHAGRAHTTRFFDCLSFMFPQGEKIFIESVVHFRHKLDKDSALDKAVDDFIYQEASHMREHRAYNQRLCAQGAPVETLERMLLRRRKESARLPASFRLALTASLEHITAILSDQLLRNPAYLKNADPTMAGLWRWHALEEIEHKAVAYDVLCTVERNPLWRYLLRCVAMLSLSVYFTFDLGYFT
;
A
#
# COMPACT_ATOMS: atom_id res chain seq x y z
N MET A 1 -56.10 -1.72 24.79
CA MET A 1 -56.69 -1.14 26.02
C MET A 1 -55.82 -1.53 27.22
N ARG A 2 -55.70 -0.60 28.19
CA ARG A 2 -54.85 -0.56 29.40
C ARG A 2 -53.43 0.01 29.16
N SER A 3 -53.19 1.32 29.20
CA SER A 3 -53.27 2.37 30.25
C SER A 3 -52.00 2.51 31.10
N ILE A 4 -51.33 3.66 30.90
CA ILE A 4 -50.19 4.24 31.64
C ILE A 4 -50.66 4.76 33.01
N PRO A 5 -49.74 4.88 34.00
CA PRO A 5 -49.67 6.13 34.75
C PRO A 5 -48.25 6.74 34.78
N ALA A 6 -48.25 8.07 34.90
CA ALA A 6 -47.13 8.99 34.81
C ALA A 6 -46.64 9.49 36.19
N CYS A 7 -45.69 10.45 36.14
CA CYS A 7 -45.09 11.31 37.18
C CYS A 7 -43.79 10.79 37.85
N ALA A 8 -42.74 11.60 38.09
CA ALA A 8 -42.50 13.03 37.84
C ALA A 8 -40.98 13.40 37.93
N SER A 9 -40.63 14.41 37.14
CA SER A 9 -39.66 15.52 37.35
C SER A 9 -38.40 15.41 38.23
N GLY A 10 -37.26 15.80 37.65
CA GLY A 10 -36.11 16.36 38.37
C GLY A 10 -35.05 16.93 37.42
N ARG A 11 -35.12 18.23 37.10
CA ARG A 11 -34.10 18.98 36.35
C ARG A 11 -32.96 19.37 37.29
N LEU A 12 -31.70 19.23 36.86
CA LEU A 12 -30.60 20.07 37.35
C LEU A 12 -29.69 20.45 36.17
N PHE A 13 -29.93 21.65 35.64
CA PHE A 13 -28.98 22.41 34.83
C PHE A 13 -28.01 23.13 35.75
N GLY A 14 -26.72 22.83 35.67
CA GLY A 14 -25.64 23.62 36.28
C GLY A 14 -25.07 24.59 35.27
N ARG A 15 -25.27 25.89 35.52
CA ARG A 15 -24.80 27.04 34.74
C ARG A 15 -23.55 27.59 35.42
N PHE A 16 -22.41 27.69 34.74
CA PHE A 16 -21.25 28.46 35.24
C PHE A 16 -20.81 29.52 34.21
N LYS A 17 -20.64 30.74 34.72
CA LYS A 17 -20.37 32.01 34.03
C LYS A 17 -18.90 32.15 33.62
N PRO A 18 -18.57 33.02 32.63
CA PRO A 18 -17.19 33.32 32.26
C PRO A 18 -16.62 34.40 33.20
N ALA A 19 -15.37 34.22 33.63
CA ALA A 19 -14.58 35.26 34.26
C ALA A 19 -13.30 35.45 33.44
N GLY A 20 -13.15 36.63 32.86
CA GLY A 20 -11.89 37.04 32.25
C GLY A 20 -10.89 37.47 33.33
N LEU A 21 -9.62 37.18 33.11
CA LEU A 21 -8.54 38.00 33.62
C LEU A 21 -7.41 38.02 32.59
N TRP A 22 -7.14 39.23 32.13
CA TRP A 22 -6.08 39.62 31.23
C TRP A 22 -4.75 39.51 31.98
N HIS A 23 -3.87 38.60 31.59
CA HIS A 23 -2.47 38.68 31.97
C HIS A 23 -1.75 39.63 31.02
N THR A 24 -1.21 40.70 31.60
CA THR A 24 -0.33 41.68 30.99
C THR A 24 0.87 41.02 30.32
N VAL A 25 1.05 41.27 29.03
CA VAL A 25 2.29 40.97 28.29
C VAL A 25 3.34 41.99 28.72
N GLY A 26 4.36 41.54 29.45
CA GLY A 26 5.60 42.30 29.65
C GLY A 26 6.47 42.21 28.41
N PRO A 27 7.20 43.27 28.02
CA PRO A 27 8.06 43.24 26.85
C PRO A 27 9.41 42.67 27.27
N ASP A 28 9.85 41.54 26.70
CA ASP A 28 11.27 41.19 26.79
C ASP A 28 11.78 40.44 25.55
N HIS A 29 12.78 41.10 24.97
CA HIS A 29 13.90 40.59 24.18
C HIS A 29 13.65 39.95 22.81
N HIS A 30 13.91 40.79 21.79
CA HIS A 30 14.33 40.40 20.45
C HIS A 30 15.59 39.51 20.47
N GLY A 31 15.40 38.21 20.62
CA GLY A 31 16.35 37.21 20.16
C GLY A 31 16.11 36.91 18.68
N LYS A 32 17.04 37.30 17.80
CA LYS A 32 16.99 36.92 16.37
C LYS A 32 16.89 35.39 16.26
N PRO A 33 15.93 34.82 15.51
CA PRO A 33 15.89 33.38 15.30
C PRO A 33 17.13 32.95 14.52
N SER A 34 17.97 32.13 15.16
CA SER A 34 19.10 31.45 14.53
C SER A 34 18.64 30.70 13.28
N THR A 35 19.23 31.04 12.14
CA THR A 35 18.96 30.47 10.82
C THR A 35 19.29 28.98 10.71
N MET A 36 19.92 28.38 11.73
CA MET A 36 20.22 26.94 11.79
C MET A 36 19.03 26.04 12.22
N SER A 37 17.83 26.60 12.41
CA SER A 37 16.72 25.85 13.02
C SER A 37 15.74 25.19 12.03
N LEU A 38 15.58 25.72 10.81
CA LEU A 38 14.56 25.20 9.89
C LEU A 38 14.98 23.88 9.23
N PHE A 39 16.22 23.77 8.77
CA PHE A 39 16.75 22.55 8.14
C PHE A 39 16.83 21.37 9.11
N LYS A 40 17.31 21.60 10.33
CA LYS A 40 17.32 20.58 11.39
C LYS A 40 15.91 20.09 11.72
N ARG A 41 14.92 20.99 11.72
CA ARG A 41 13.53 20.68 12.04
C ARG A 41 12.75 20.02 10.89
N ILE A 42 13.13 20.30 9.64
CA ILE A 42 12.67 19.58 8.43
C ILE A 42 13.27 18.16 8.40
N LEU A 43 14.54 18.01 8.80
CA LEU A 43 15.23 16.73 8.87
C LEU A 43 14.93 15.93 10.16
N SER A 44 14.40 16.55 11.22
CA SER A 44 14.08 15.88 12.49
C SER A 44 12.65 15.35 12.56
N ARG A 45 11.91 15.30 11.46
CA ARG A 45 10.68 14.50 11.40
C ARG A 45 11.10 13.04 11.47
N ARG A 46 10.83 12.40 12.62
CA ARG A 46 11.04 10.98 12.96
C ARG A 46 11.54 10.17 11.77
N SER A 47 12.85 9.88 11.75
CA SER A 47 13.40 8.91 10.84
C SER A 47 12.55 7.64 10.92
N ALA A 48 12.21 7.02 9.79
CA ALA A 48 11.49 5.73 9.74
C ALA A 48 12.13 4.67 10.67
N ALA A 49 13.42 4.82 10.98
CA ALA A 49 14.18 4.08 11.99
C ALA A 49 13.60 4.09 13.42
N GLN A 50 12.57 4.90 13.73
CA GLN A 50 11.95 5.00 15.06
C GLN A 50 10.54 4.38 15.16
N LEU A 51 10.01 3.81 14.09
CA LEU A 51 8.74 3.08 14.16
C LEU A 51 9.03 1.62 14.56
N PRO A 52 8.22 1.03 15.46
CA PRO A 52 8.34 -0.41 15.74
C PRO A 52 8.16 -1.18 14.43
N PRO A 53 8.88 -2.31 14.23
CA PRO A 53 8.73 -3.13 13.05
C PRO A 53 7.26 -3.50 12.86
N GLN A 54 6.74 -3.28 11.65
CA GLN A 54 5.37 -3.68 11.32
C GLN A 54 5.30 -5.20 11.39
N VAL A 55 4.35 -5.74 12.16
CA VAL A 55 4.12 -7.19 12.23
C VAL A 55 3.42 -7.63 10.94
N ILE A 56 4.03 -8.56 10.22
CA ILE A 56 3.49 -9.17 9.01
C ILE A 56 3.04 -10.58 9.39
N ALA A 57 1.73 -10.81 9.43
CA ALA A 57 1.18 -12.07 9.96
C ALA A 57 0.99 -13.12 8.87
N TYR A 58 1.26 -14.39 9.16
CA TYR A 58 1.13 -15.45 8.16
C TYR A 58 -0.34 -15.83 8.03
N ARG A 59 -0.92 -15.59 6.85
CA ARG A 59 -2.29 -15.99 6.53
C ARG A 59 -2.26 -16.86 5.28
N SER A 60 -2.83 -18.06 5.35
CA SER A 60 -3.01 -18.94 4.18
C SER A 60 -4.47 -18.92 3.74
N ILE A 61 -4.92 -17.78 3.21
CA ILE A 61 -6.29 -17.66 2.68
C ILE A 61 -6.35 -18.26 1.27
N ARG A 62 -7.46 -18.94 0.96
CA ARG A 62 -7.73 -19.55 -0.34
C ARG A 62 -9.08 -19.08 -0.86
N PHE A 63 -9.12 -18.69 -2.12
CA PHE A 63 -10.35 -18.30 -2.81
C PHE A 63 -10.71 -19.32 -3.89
N THR A 64 -12.01 -19.51 -4.10
CA THR A 64 -12.54 -20.39 -5.14
C THR A 64 -13.27 -19.54 -6.18
N PHE A 65 -12.79 -19.58 -7.43
CA PHE A 65 -13.32 -18.78 -8.54
C PHE A 65 -14.15 -19.64 -9.50
N ASP A 66 -15.22 -20.24 -8.99
CA ASP A 66 -16.13 -21.05 -9.81
C ASP A 66 -17.12 -20.20 -10.62
N ASP A 67 -17.98 -20.87 -11.40
CA ASP A 67 -18.95 -20.25 -12.30
C ASP A 67 -20.01 -19.38 -11.59
N ARG A 68 -20.10 -19.43 -10.25
CA ARG A 68 -20.98 -18.55 -9.48
C ARG A 68 -20.47 -17.12 -9.44
N VAL A 69 -19.16 -16.89 -9.62
CA VAL A 69 -18.59 -15.54 -9.68
C VAL A 69 -18.94 -14.92 -11.05
N PRO A 70 -19.77 -13.86 -11.11
CA PRO A 70 -20.23 -13.31 -12.38
C PRO A 70 -19.09 -12.71 -13.21
N ARG A 71 -19.19 -12.75 -14.56
CA ARG A 71 -18.20 -12.13 -15.47
C ARG A 71 -17.89 -10.67 -15.07
N TYR A 72 -18.94 -9.91 -14.78
CA TYR A 72 -18.86 -8.54 -14.25
C TYR A 72 -19.24 -8.54 -12.78
N TRP A 73 -18.35 -9.07 -11.95
CA TRP A 73 -18.57 -9.32 -10.53
C TRP A 73 -18.77 -8.06 -9.69
N HIS A 74 -18.42 -6.88 -10.21
CA HIS A 74 -18.65 -5.60 -9.53
C HIS A 74 -20.02 -5.01 -9.91
N ALA A 75 -21.09 -5.53 -9.31
CA ALA A 75 -22.48 -5.07 -9.55
C ALA A 75 -22.88 -5.01 -11.05
N GLY A 76 -22.36 -5.90 -11.89
CA GLY A 76 -22.60 -5.89 -13.34
C GLY A 76 -21.82 -4.82 -14.12
N ARG A 77 -21.01 -3.98 -13.45
CA ARG A 77 -20.27 -2.88 -14.07
C ARG A 77 -19.00 -3.39 -14.74
N ALA A 78 -19.01 -3.41 -16.07
CA ALA A 78 -17.88 -3.88 -16.86
C ALA A 78 -16.59 -3.08 -16.61
N HIS A 79 -16.64 -1.74 -16.67
CA HIS A 79 -15.45 -0.89 -16.48
C HIS A 79 -14.76 -1.11 -15.14
N THR A 80 -15.52 -1.12 -14.03
CA THR A 80 -14.96 -1.32 -12.68
C THR A 80 -14.39 -2.73 -12.55
N THR A 81 -15.12 -3.74 -13.01
CA THR A 81 -14.63 -5.13 -13.01
C THR A 81 -13.31 -5.24 -13.78
N ARG A 82 -13.25 -4.71 -15.01
CA ARG A 82 -12.06 -4.79 -15.88
C ARG A 82 -10.86 -4.02 -15.33
N PHE A 83 -11.09 -2.91 -14.61
CA PHE A 83 -10.02 -2.21 -13.90
C PHE A 83 -9.33 -3.11 -12.86
N PHE A 84 -10.10 -3.77 -12.00
CA PHE A 84 -9.56 -4.73 -11.04
C PHE A 84 -8.96 -5.97 -11.72
N ASP A 85 -9.59 -6.48 -12.79
CA ASP A 85 -9.05 -7.60 -13.56
C ASP A 85 -7.65 -7.27 -14.13
N CYS A 86 -7.44 -6.03 -14.58
CA CYS A 86 -6.16 -5.53 -15.07
C CYS A 86 -5.08 -5.51 -13.97
N LEU A 87 -5.43 -5.03 -12.77
CA LEU A 87 -4.52 -5.07 -11.62
C LEU A 87 -4.15 -6.51 -11.26
N SER A 88 -5.13 -7.40 -11.15
CA SER A 88 -4.92 -8.82 -10.86
C SER A 88 -3.99 -9.49 -11.86
N PHE A 89 -4.13 -9.14 -13.13
CA PHE A 89 -3.28 -9.65 -14.19
C PHE A 89 -1.79 -9.30 -13.95
N MET A 90 -1.50 -8.10 -13.45
CA MET A 90 -0.13 -7.60 -13.27
C MET A 90 0.57 -8.17 -12.02
N PHE A 91 -0.18 -8.44 -10.95
CA PHE A 91 0.39 -8.79 -9.65
C PHE A 91 1.31 -10.02 -9.67
N PRO A 92 0.97 -11.19 -10.26
CA PRO A 92 1.83 -12.37 -10.14
C PRO A 92 3.25 -12.19 -10.67
N GLN A 93 3.44 -11.32 -11.67
CA GLN A 93 4.76 -10.99 -12.20
C GLN A 93 5.40 -9.81 -11.46
N GLY A 94 4.60 -8.84 -11.00
CA GLY A 94 5.04 -7.72 -10.16
C GLY A 94 5.61 -8.19 -8.82
N GLU A 95 4.86 -8.96 -8.06
CA GLU A 95 5.22 -9.49 -6.73
C GLU A 95 6.46 -10.40 -6.82
N LYS A 96 6.60 -11.17 -7.92
CA LYS A 96 7.82 -11.92 -8.18
C LYS A 96 9.04 -11.01 -8.33
N ILE A 97 8.89 -9.86 -9.00
CA ILE A 97 9.96 -8.84 -9.10
C ILE A 97 10.23 -8.21 -7.73
N PHE A 98 9.20 -8.03 -6.89
CA PHE A 98 9.35 -7.47 -5.55
C PHE A 98 10.18 -8.39 -4.66
N ILE A 99 9.79 -9.68 -4.59
CA ILE A 99 10.56 -10.72 -3.90
C ILE A 99 12.00 -10.75 -4.39
N GLU A 100 12.22 -10.82 -5.70
CA GLU A 100 13.57 -10.96 -6.27
C GLU A 100 14.46 -9.74 -5.99
N SER A 101 13.90 -8.52 -6.00
CA SER A 101 14.66 -7.30 -5.74
C SER A 101 15.08 -7.19 -4.27
N VAL A 102 14.20 -7.58 -3.35
CA VAL A 102 14.46 -7.62 -1.91
C VAL A 102 15.47 -8.73 -1.57
N VAL A 103 15.23 -9.96 -2.04
CA VAL A 103 16.10 -11.13 -1.80
C VAL A 103 17.51 -10.91 -2.33
N HIS A 104 17.66 -10.22 -3.47
CA HIS A 104 18.97 -9.90 -4.03
C HIS A 104 19.89 -9.20 -3.03
N PHE A 105 19.33 -8.36 -2.16
CA PHE A 105 20.08 -7.59 -1.15
C PHE A 105 20.07 -8.19 0.25
N ARG A 106 19.39 -9.32 0.46
CA ARG A 106 19.27 -9.96 1.77
C ARG A 106 20.60 -10.25 2.44
N HIS A 107 21.63 -10.60 1.67
CA HIS A 107 22.99 -10.85 2.16
C HIS A 107 23.66 -9.63 2.81
N LYS A 108 23.11 -8.41 2.64
CA LYS A 108 23.58 -7.18 3.29
C LYS A 108 22.85 -6.87 4.60
N LEU A 109 21.86 -7.67 4.97
CA LEU A 109 21.10 -7.52 6.21
C LEU A 109 21.79 -8.30 7.33
N ASP A 110 21.70 -7.78 8.55
CA ASP A 110 22.13 -8.52 9.73
C ASP A 110 21.22 -9.74 9.93
N LYS A 111 21.81 -10.92 10.06
CA LYS A 111 21.09 -12.18 10.22
C LYS A 111 20.21 -12.12 11.48
N ASP A 112 18.97 -12.60 11.37
CA ASP A 112 17.97 -12.65 12.45
C ASP A 112 17.53 -11.29 13.01
N SER A 113 17.95 -10.19 12.37
CA SER A 113 17.44 -8.85 12.63
C SER A 113 15.94 -8.77 12.32
N ALA A 114 15.28 -7.73 12.85
CA ALA A 114 13.87 -7.48 12.57
C ALA A 114 13.60 -7.34 11.06
N LEU A 115 14.54 -6.76 10.30
CA LEU A 115 14.40 -6.60 8.86
C LEU A 115 14.62 -7.92 8.10
N ASP A 116 15.58 -8.76 8.50
CA ASP A 116 15.76 -10.09 7.89
C ASP A 116 14.50 -10.97 8.07
N LYS A 117 13.86 -10.89 9.24
CA LYS A 117 12.60 -11.59 9.53
C LYS A 117 11.43 -11.00 8.73
N ALA A 118 11.30 -9.68 8.69
CA ALA A 118 10.26 -9.03 7.89
C ALA A 118 10.37 -9.36 6.39
N VAL A 119 11.60 -9.61 5.89
CA VAL A 119 11.80 -10.10 4.52
C VAL A 119 11.24 -11.52 4.33
N ASP A 120 11.42 -12.43 5.27
CA ASP A 120 10.79 -13.76 5.20
C ASP A 120 9.26 -13.66 5.19
N ASP A 121 8.72 -12.82 6.06
CA ASP A 121 7.28 -12.62 6.21
C ASP A 121 6.66 -12.00 4.95
N PHE A 122 7.35 -11.01 4.38
CA PHE A 122 7.02 -10.40 3.10
C PHE A 122 6.98 -11.44 1.98
N ILE A 123 8.03 -12.26 1.84
CA ILE A 123 8.10 -13.30 0.80
C ILE A 123 6.93 -14.28 0.93
N TYR A 124 6.54 -14.63 2.17
CA TYR A 124 5.42 -15.54 2.41
C TYR A 124 4.08 -14.97 1.93
N GLN A 125 3.76 -13.73 2.29
CA GLN A 125 2.50 -13.09 1.89
C GLN A 125 2.47 -12.87 0.37
N GLU A 126 3.57 -12.38 -0.22
CA GLU A 126 3.69 -12.16 -1.66
C GLU A 126 3.56 -13.45 -2.46
N ALA A 127 4.15 -14.55 -1.97
CA ALA A 127 3.95 -15.86 -2.58
C ALA A 127 2.48 -16.33 -2.51
N SER A 128 1.76 -15.94 -1.47
CA SER A 128 0.34 -16.21 -1.33
C SER A 128 -0.51 -15.33 -2.24
N HIS A 129 -0.20 -14.04 -2.36
CA HIS A 129 -0.86 -13.13 -3.31
C HIS A 129 -0.74 -13.66 -4.75
N MET A 130 0.48 -13.99 -5.19
CA MET A 130 0.77 -14.49 -6.54
C MET A 130 -0.10 -15.70 -6.88
N ARG A 131 -0.30 -16.59 -5.90
CA ARG A 131 -1.06 -17.82 -6.06
C ARG A 131 -2.55 -17.54 -6.27
N GLU A 132 -3.15 -16.69 -5.45
CA GLU A 132 -4.57 -16.35 -5.57
C GLU A 132 -4.84 -15.53 -6.83
N HIS A 133 -3.95 -14.60 -7.19
CA HIS A 133 -4.05 -13.84 -8.43
C HIS A 133 -3.84 -14.70 -9.68
N ARG A 134 -2.98 -15.73 -9.64
CA ARG A 134 -2.90 -16.71 -10.74
C ARG A 134 -4.21 -17.47 -10.94
N ALA A 135 -4.85 -17.91 -9.85
CA ALA A 135 -6.14 -18.59 -9.92
C ALA A 135 -7.24 -17.68 -10.47
N TYR A 136 -7.26 -16.40 -10.06
CA TYR A 136 -8.14 -15.39 -10.64
C TYR A 136 -7.84 -15.18 -12.13
N ASN A 137 -6.58 -15.03 -12.53
CA ASN A 137 -6.22 -14.82 -13.93
C ASN A 137 -6.54 -16.03 -14.82
N GLN A 138 -6.50 -17.25 -14.29
CA GLN A 138 -6.99 -18.45 -14.99
C GLN A 138 -8.49 -18.37 -15.30
N ARG A 139 -9.29 -17.87 -14.35
CA ARG A 139 -10.71 -17.59 -14.60
C ARG A 139 -10.90 -16.53 -15.68
N LEU A 140 -10.08 -15.47 -15.70
CA LEU A 140 -10.14 -14.45 -16.77
C LEU A 140 -9.82 -15.06 -18.14
N CYS A 141 -8.84 -15.96 -18.20
CA CYS A 141 -8.51 -16.72 -19.41
C CYS A 141 -9.71 -17.57 -19.86
N ALA A 142 -10.37 -18.28 -18.94
CA ALA A 142 -11.58 -19.07 -19.23
C ALA A 142 -12.75 -18.20 -19.74
N GLN A 143 -12.78 -16.90 -19.43
CA GLN A 143 -13.76 -15.94 -19.98
C GLN A 143 -13.42 -15.42 -21.38
N GLY A 144 -12.28 -15.82 -21.94
CA GLY A 144 -11.76 -15.38 -23.24
C GLY A 144 -10.89 -14.13 -23.18
N ALA A 145 -10.42 -13.70 -21.99
CA ALA A 145 -9.47 -12.60 -21.91
C ALA A 145 -8.07 -13.05 -22.43
N PRO A 146 -7.31 -12.18 -23.12
CA PRO A 146 -6.03 -12.54 -23.74
C PRO A 146 -4.87 -12.60 -22.72
N VAL A 147 -5.04 -13.32 -21.61
CA VAL A 147 -4.12 -13.36 -20.46
C VAL A 147 -2.71 -13.78 -20.89
N GLU A 148 -2.57 -14.81 -21.72
CA GLU A 148 -1.27 -15.29 -22.20
C GLU A 148 -0.50 -14.25 -23.03
N THR A 149 -1.21 -13.45 -23.83
CA THR A 149 -0.59 -12.39 -24.63
C THR A 149 -0.10 -11.28 -23.73
N LEU A 150 -0.92 -10.85 -22.77
CA LEU A 150 -0.53 -9.83 -21.80
C LEU A 150 0.64 -10.32 -20.94
N GLU A 151 0.64 -11.58 -20.50
CA GLU A 151 1.72 -12.14 -19.69
C GLU A 151 3.06 -12.14 -20.45
N ARG A 152 3.03 -12.49 -21.74
CA ARG A 152 4.22 -12.38 -22.61
C ARG A 152 4.73 -10.95 -22.70
N MET A 153 3.86 -9.94 -22.71
CA MET A 153 4.27 -8.53 -22.69
C MET A 153 4.96 -8.17 -21.37
N LEU A 154 4.40 -8.59 -20.22
CA LEU A 154 5.04 -8.37 -18.92
C LEU A 154 6.40 -9.06 -18.80
N LEU A 155 6.52 -10.29 -19.30
CA LEU A 155 7.78 -11.04 -19.32
C LEU A 155 8.86 -10.34 -20.16
N ARG A 156 8.49 -9.71 -21.27
CA ARG A 156 9.43 -8.90 -22.08
C ARG A 156 9.91 -7.68 -21.30
N ARG A 157 8.98 -6.91 -20.72
CA ARG A 157 9.31 -5.75 -19.89
C ARG A 157 10.18 -6.10 -18.70
N ARG A 158 9.94 -7.26 -18.09
CA ARG A 158 10.79 -7.79 -17.01
C ARG A 158 12.21 -8.09 -17.48
N LYS A 159 12.38 -8.69 -18.67
CA LYS A 159 13.72 -8.92 -19.24
C LYS A 159 14.46 -7.62 -19.52
N GLU A 160 13.74 -6.59 -19.96
CA GLU A 160 14.31 -5.25 -20.18
C GLU A 160 14.69 -4.60 -18.84
N SER A 161 13.81 -4.64 -17.84
CA SER A 161 14.05 -4.05 -16.53
C SER A 161 15.17 -4.76 -15.76
N ALA A 162 15.45 -6.04 -16.03
CA ALA A 162 16.57 -6.78 -15.45
C ALA A 162 17.95 -6.16 -15.77
N ARG A 163 18.05 -5.33 -16.82
CA ARG A 163 19.28 -4.59 -17.17
C ARG A 163 19.51 -3.36 -16.29
N LEU A 164 18.50 -2.92 -15.55
CA LEU A 164 18.61 -1.77 -14.66
C LEU A 164 19.49 -2.12 -13.43
N PRO A 165 20.20 -1.12 -12.88
CA PRO A 165 20.97 -1.30 -11.65
C PRO A 165 20.11 -1.91 -10.54
N ALA A 166 20.65 -2.87 -9.78
CA ALA A 166 19.91 -3.58 -8.75
C ALA A 166 19.30 -2.64 -7.70
N SER A 167 20.02 -1.59 -7.29
CA SER A 167 19.52 -0.57 -6.37
C SER A 167 18.32 0.20 -6.93
N PHE A 168 18.33 0.48 -8.25
CA PHE A 168 17.20 1.12 -8.91
C PHE A 168 15.99 0.18 -9.00
N ARG A 169 16.20 -1.11 -9.27
CA ARG A 169 15.12 -2.12 -9.22
C ARG A 169 14.49 -2.22 -7.83
N LEU A 170 15.29 -2.21 -6.77
CA LEU A 170 14.79 -2.15 -5.39
C LEU A 170 14.02 -0.85 -5.11
N ALA A 171 14.49 0.29 -5.63
CA ALA A 171 13.77 1.56 -5.52
C ALA A 171 12.44 1.56 -6.29
N LEU A 172 12.36 0.90 -7.45
CA LEU A 172 11.11 0.68 -8.17
C LEU A 172 10.14 -0.19 -7.35
N THR A 173 10.62 -1.27 -6.74
CA THR A 173 9.81 -2.08 -5.81
C THR A 173 9.29 -1.23 -4.66
N ALA A 174 10.15 -0.51 -3.94
CA ALA A 174 9.71 0.34 -2.83
C ALA A 174 8.69 1.41 -3.27
N SER A 175 8.80 1.96 -4.49
CA SER A 175 7.79 2.87 -5.03
C SER A 175 6.47 2.18 -5.35
N LEU A 176 6.49 0.97 -5.92
CA LEU A 176 5.28 0.21 -6.22
C LEU A 176 4.55 -0.23 -4.95
N GLU A 177 5.28 -0.73 -3.95
CA GLU A 177 4.78 -1.04 -2.60
C GLU A 177 4.08 0.17 -1.96
N HIS A 178 4.65 1.37 -2.10
CA HIS A 178 3.99 2.58 -1.59
C HIS A 178 2.72 2.92 -2.38
N ILE A 179 2.69 2.71 -3.70
CA ILE A 179 1.49 2.92 -4.52
C ILE A 179 0.40 1.91 -4.12
N THR A 180 0.73 0.61 -4.03
CA THR A 180 -0.22 -0.43 -3.64
C THR A 180 -0.73 -0.19 -2.23
N ALA A 181 0.11 0.23 -1.29
CA ALA A 181 -0.32 0.62 0.05
C ALA A 181 -1.28 1.83 0.05
N ILE A 182 -1.06 2.85 -0.80
CA ILE A 182 -1.98 3.99 -0.94
C ILE A 182 -3.34 3.52 -1.50
N LEU A 183 -3.33 2.72 -2.57
CA LEU A 183 -4.56 2.16 -3.16
C LEU A 183 -5.31 1.29 -2.15
N SER A 184 -4.57 0.51 -1.38
CA SER A 184 -5.10 -0.37 -0.34
C SER A 184 -5.74 0.39 0.82
N ASP A 185 -5.09 1.45 1.31
CA ASP A 185 -5.66 2.33 2.34
C ASP A 185 -6.98 2.97 1.86
N GLN A 186 -7.03 3.43 0.60
CA GLN A 186 -8.26 3.98 0.02
C GLN A 186 -9.37 2.91 -0.09
N LEU A 187 -9.04 1.71 -0.58
CA LEU A 187 -9.98 0.60 -0.72
C LEU A 187 -10.59 0.21 0.64
N LEU A 188 -9.76 0.11 1.68
CA LEU A 188 -10.18 -0.37 3.00
C LEU A 188 -10.94 0.70 3.79
N ARG A 189 -10.60 1.99 3.66
CA ARG A 189 -11.30 3.07 4.35
C ARG A 189 -12.65 3.42 3.75
N ASN A 190 -12.86 3.13 2.47
CA ASN A 190 -14.09 3.50 1.77
C ASN A 190 -14.85 2.25 1.29
N PRO A 191 -15.85 1.78 2.06
CA PRO A 191 -16.66 0.62 1.70
C PRO A 191 -17.37 0.75 0.35
N ALA A 192 -17.54 1.98 -0.18
CA ALA A 192 -18.20 2.21 -1.46
C ALA A 192 -17.43 1.56 -2.63
N TYR A 193 -16.11 1.41 -2.56
CA TYR A 193 -15.31 0.84 -3.64
C TYR A 193 -15.65 -0.62 -3.95
N LEU A 194 -16.13 -1.39 -2.97
CA LEU A 194 -16.53 -2.79 -3.14
C LEU A 194 -18.00 -3.03 -2.79
N LYS A 195 -18.81 -1.96 -2.77
CA LYS A 195 -20.24 -2.07 -2.49
C LYS A 195 -20.91 -2.87 -3.61
N ASN A 196 -21.70 -3.87 -3.23
CA ASN A 196 -22.41 -4.78 -4.14
C ASN A 196 -21.50 -5.61 -5.07
N ALA A 197 -20.20 -5.67 -4.79
CA ALA A 197 -19.31 -6.61 -5.46
C ALA A 197 -19.59 -8.04 -4.99
N ASP A 198 -19.32 -9.01 -5.86
CA ASP A 198 -19.33 -10.44 -5.49
C ASP A 198 -18.53 -10.68 -4.20
N PRO A 199 -19.08 -11.43 -3.21
CA PRO A 199 -18.44 -11.60 -1.91
C PRO A 199 -17.04 -12.22 -1.97
N THR A 200 -16.82 -13.17 -2.89
CA THR A 200 -15.51 -13.83 -3.06
C THR A 200 -14.48 -12.85 -3.58
N MET A 201 -14.84 -12.09 -4.62
CA MET A 201 -13.97 -11.07 -5.22
C MET A 201 -13.66 -9.95 -4.22
N ALA A 202 -14.69 -9.46 -3.53
CA ALA A 202 -14.51 -8.44 -2.50
C ALA A 202 -13.67 -8.94 -1.31
N GLY A 203 -13.76 -10.23 -1.00
CA GLY A 203 -12.91 -10.89 0.00
C GLY A 203 -11.44 -10.89 -0.40
N LEU A 204 -11.13 -11.32 -1.63
CA LEU A 204 -9.76 -11.31 -2.17
C LEU A 204 -9.15 -9.90 -2.13
N TRP A 205 -9.87 -8.90 -2.66
CA TRP A 205 -9.35 -7.54 -2.76
C TRP A 205 -9.12 -6.89 -1.38
N ARG A 206 -9.98 -7.18 -0.39
CA ARG A 206 -9.77 -6.70 0.98
C ARG A 206 -8.61 -7.40 1.66
N TRP A 207 -8.46 -8.71 1.47
CA TRP A 207 -7.35 -9.47 2.04
C TRP A 207 -6.02 -8.99 1.49
N HIS A 208 -5.89 -8.93 0.17
CA HIS A 208 -4.67 -8.44 -0.49
C HIS A 208 -4.36 -7.01 -0.01
N ALA A 209 -5.34 -6.10 -0.05
CA ALA A 209 -5.12 -4.72 0.38
C ALA A 209 -4.68 -4.60 1.85
N LEU A 210 -5.19 -5.47 2.72
CA LEU A 210 -4.77 -5.47 4.12
C LEU A 210 -3.30 -5.85 4.27
N GLU A 211 -2.83 -6.84 3.51
CA GLU A 211 -1.44 -7.31 3.52
C GLU A 211 -0.48 -6.30 2.87
N GLU A 212 -0.87 -5.63 1.79
CA GLU A 212 -0.05 -4.57 1.16
C GLU A 212 0.25 -3.38 2.10
N ILE A 213 -0.64 -3.08 3.06
CA ILE A 213 -0.37 -2.06 4.08
C ILE A 213 0.73 -2.51 5.05
N GLU A 214 0.85 -3.81 5.29
CA GLU A 214 1.87 -4.43 6.12
C GLU A 214 3.25 -4.41 5.42
N HIS A 215 3.27 -4.53 4.09
CA HIS A 215 4.51 -4.60 3.29
C HIS A 215 5.21 -3.26 3.05
N LYS A 216 4.46 -2.15 3.04
CA LYS A 216 4.89 -0.81 2.59
C LYS A 216 6.28 -0.33 3.03
N ALA A 217 6.79 -0.81 4.17
CA ALA A 217 8.09 -0.40 4.71
C ALA A 217 9.25 -1.34 4.32
N VAL A 218 9.00 -2.61 4.02
CA VAL A 218 10.04 -3.66 3.89
C VAL A 218 11.05 -3.32 2.82
N ALA A 219 10.60 -3.10 1.57
CA ALA A 219 11.50 -2.77 0.47
C ALA A 219 12.25 -1.45 0.68
N TYR A 220 11.61 -0.47 1.35
CA TYR A 220 12.23 0.81 1.68
C TYR A 220 13.33 0.67 2.75
N ASP A 221 13.11 -0.15 3.76
CA ASP A 221 14.08 -0.37 4.84
C ASP A 221 15.30 -1.17 4.35
N VAL A 222 15.08 -2.14 3.44
CA VAL A 222 16.19 -2.78 2.70
C VAL A 222 16.93 -1.74 1.87
N LEU A 223 16.24 -0.83 1.18
CA LEU A 223 16.88 0.25 0.42
C LEU A 223 17.72 1.17 1.31
N CYS A 224 17.23 1.49 2.51
CA CYS A 224 17.97 2.29 3.50
C CYS A 224 19.24 1.59 3.99
N THR A 225 19.22 0.26 4.07
CA THR A 225 20.36 -0.55 4.50
C THR A 225 21.44 -0.58 3.43
N VAL A 226 21.06 -0.75 2.16
CA VAL A 226 22.02 -0.91 1.05
C VAL A 226 22.54 0.40 0.48
N GLU A 227 21.72 1.46 0.48
CA GLU A 227 22.11 2.80 0.04
C GLU A 227 22.13 3.74 1.24
N ARG A 228 23.32 3.94 1.81
CA ARG A 228 23.49 4.74 3.03
C ARG A 228 23.45 6.23 2.78
N ASN A 229 23.72 6.71 1.56
CA ASN A 229 23.67 8.14 1.24
C ASN A 229 22.20 8.61 1.15
N PRO A 230 21.73 9.47 2.08
CA PRO A 230 20.32 9.87 2.14
C PRO A 230 19.89 10.71 0.94
N LEU A 231 20.76 11.55 0.38
CA LEU A 231 20.46 12.38 -0.78
C LEU A 231 20.32 11.51 -2.03
N TRP A 232 21.26 10.58 -2.24
CA TRP A 232 21.19 9.66 -3.37
C TRP A 232 19.98 8.74 -3.27
N ARG A 233 19.71 8.18 -2.08
CA ARG A 233 18.51 7.37 -1.82
C ARG A 233 17.20 8.13 -2.09
N TYR A 234 17.16 9.42 -1.75
CA TYR A 234 16.02 10.27 -2.06
C TYR A 234 15.84 10.44 -3.58
N LEU A 235 16.90 10.84 -4.29
CA LEU A 235 16.87 11.03 -5.74
C LEU A 235 16.49 9.73 -6.47
N LEU A 236 17.06 8.59 -6.06
CA LEU A 236 16.78 7.28 -6.63
C LEU A 236 15.28 6.94 -6.57
N ARG A 237 14.63 7.20 -5.42
CA ARG A 237 13.19 6.99 -5.26
C ARG A 237 12.36 7.97 -6.08
N CYS A 238 12.75 9.25 -6.15
CA CYS A 238 12.06 10.23 -6.98
C CYS A 238 12.11 9.83 -8.46
N VAL A 239 13.28 9.43 -8.96
CA VAL A 239 13.44 8.97 -10.34
C VAL A 239 12.66 7.67 -10.57
N ALA A 240 12.68 6.73 -9.63
CA ALA A 240 11.91 5.49 -9.72
C ALA A 240 10.39 5.77 -9.79
N MET A 241 9.88 6.63 -8.89
CA MET A 241 8.46 7.01 -8.85
C MET A 241 8.03 7.77 -10.12
N LEU A 242 8.87 8.69 -10.61
CA LEU A 242 8.62 9.39 -11.87
C LEU A 242 8.59 8.42 -13.04
N SER A 243 9.57 7.51 -13.12
CA SER A 243 9.65 6.51 -14.18
C SER A 243 8.38 5.66 -14.21
N LEU A 244 7.97 5.13 -13.05
CA LEU A 244 6.72 4.36 -12.93
C LEU A 244 5.51 5.16 -13.37
N SER A 245 5.40 6.42 -12.94
CA SER A 245 4.28 7.30 -13.29
C SER A 245 4.18 7.53 -14.81
N VAL A 246 5.33 7.74 -15.46
CA VAL A 246 5.41 7.89 -16.92
C VAL A 246 5.01 6.60 -17.63
N TYR A 247 5.57 5.46 -17.23
CA TYR A 247 5.21 4.15 -17.79
C TYR A 247 3.72 3.84 -17.61
N PHE A 248 3.16 4.09 -16.43
CA PHE A 248 1.75 3.86 -16.14
C PHE A 248 0.85 4.75 -17.01
N THR A 249 1.25 6.00 -17.26
CA THR A 249 0.52 6.91 -18.15
C THR A 249 0.53 6.41 -19.60
N PHE A 250 1.68 5.94 -20.09
CA PHE A 250 1.77 5.35 -21.42
C PHE A 250 0.97 4.06 -21.54
N ASP A 251 1.00 3.20 -20.52
CA ASP A 251 0.23 1.96 -20.50
C ASP A 251 -1.27 2.25 -20.53
N LEU A 252 -1.74 3.17 -19.68
CA LEU A 252 -3.14 3.58 -19.70
C LEU A 252 -3.53 4.12 -21.08
N GLY A 253 -2.74 5.01 -21.68
CA GLY A 253 -3.05 5.60 -22.99
C GLY A 253 -2.91 4.64 -24.18
N TYR A 254 -2.12 3.58 -24.08
CA TYR A 254 -1.96 2.58 -25.14
C TYR A 254 -3.04 1.49 -25.10
N PHE A 255 -3.61 1.23 -23.91
CA PHE A 255 -4.62 0.18 -23.69
C PHE A 255 -6.06 0.69 -23.50
N THR A 256 -6.29 2.01 -23.55
CA THR A 256 -7.63 2.63 -23.68
C THR A 256 -7.90 3.06 -25.11
#